data_AF-A0A7S1IHA6-F1
#
_entry.id   AF-A0A7S1IHA6-F1
#
_cell.length_a   1.000
_cell.length_b   1.000
_cell.length_c   1.000
_cell.angle_alpha   90.00
_cell.angle_beta   90.00
_cell.angle_gamma   90.00
#
_symmetry.space_group_name_H-M   'P 1'
#
loop_
_entity.id
_entity.type
_entity.pdbx_description
1 polymer ?
#
loop_
_entity_poly.entity_id
_entity_poly.type
_entity_poly.pdbx_seq_one_letter_code
_entity_poly.pdbx_strand_id
1 'polypeptide(L)'
;FGRGARHMAEQEVIAYVQQLHSAGGAEAASAWLSKFQRSPQAWAVAHALLTDPQVTQPEVQHFAAQTLCTKVQAGPESLGDQKGQLKEVILQLIVAHKASLAVVLRQLCVALCAYILHSPEWDNAIKDTVGTLTQAPGTYTALLEILCLLPEEVSNKRVLITPVRRAQVGDKKLAETPFVFEAPTKLQCT
;
A
#
# COMPACT_ATOMS: atom_id res chain seq x y z
N PHE A 1 -9.07 9.42 17.42
CA PHE A 1 -7.84 8.93 18.08
C PHE A 1 -6.97 10.13 18.45
N GLY A 2 -6.58 10.29 19.71
CA GLY A 2 -5.85 11.48 20.18
C GLY A 2 -4.38 11.47 19.76
N ARG A 3 -3.78 12.65 19.55
CA ARG A 3 -2.38 12.80 19.09
C ARG A 3 -1.38 12.10 20.02
N GLY A 4 -1.54 12.21 21.34
CA GLY A 4 -0.66 11.56 22.32
C GLY A 4 -0.76 10.03 22.30
N ALA A 5 -1.96 9.48 22.19
CA ALA A 5 -2.18 8.03 22.08
C ALA A 5 -1.56 7.46 20.80
N ARG A 6 -1.60 8.21 19.69
CA ARG A 6 -0.96 7.81 18.44
C ARG A 6 0.55 7.75 18.55
N HIS A 7 1.17 8.78 19.13
CA HIS A 7 2.61 8.79 19.30
C HIS A 7 3.09 7.63 20.20
N MET A 8 2.35 7.32 21.27
CA MET A 8 2.66 6.15 22.10
C MET A 8 2.60 4.84 21.29
N ALA A 9 1.55 4.66 20.49
CA ALA A 9 1.42 3.47 19.64
C ALA A 9 2.51 3.39 18.55
N GLU A 10 2.92 4.53 17.98
CA GLU A 10 4.07 4.60 17.06
C GLU A 10 5.35 4.08 17.74
N GLN A 11 5.64 4.54 18.96
CA GLN A 11 6.81 4.10 19.74
C GLN A 11 6.74 2.61 20.11
N GLU A 12 5.56 2.10 20.50
CA GLU A 12 5.37 0.67 20.76
C GLU A 12 5.66 -0.18 19.52
N VAL A 13 5.14 0.22 18.36
CA VAL A 13 5.41 -0.50 17.10
C VAL A 13 6.90 -0.50 16.79
N ILE A 14 7.59 0.64 16.91
CA ILE A 14 9.04 0.73 16.67
C ILE A 14 9.79 -0.23 17.60
N ALA A 15 9.48 -0.22 18.90
CA ALA A 15 10.13 -1.08 19.88
C ALA A 15 9.92 -2.58 19.57
N TYR A 16 8.70 -2.99 19.25
CA TYR A 16 8.40 -4.39 18.93
C TYR A 16 9.00 -4.84 17.59
N VAL A 17 9.07 -3.98 16.59
CA VAL A 17 9.77 -4.29 15.32
C VAL A 17 11.27 -4.48 15.56
N GLN A 18 11.90 -3.62 16.37
CA GLN A 18 13.30 -3.78 16.74
C GLN A 18 13.54 -5.07 17.55
N GLN A 19 12.65 -5.39 18.49
CA GLN A 19 12.71 -6.62 19.27
C GLN A 19 12.59 -7.86 18.37
N LEU A 20 11.71 -7.83 17.37
CA LEU A 20 11.53 -8.93 16.41
C LEU A 20 12.83 -9.29 15.68
N HIS A 21 13.69 -8.29 15.43
CA HIS A 21 14.96 -8.46 14.72
C HIS A 21 16.18 -8.59 15.64
N SER A 22 15.95 -8.61 16.97
CA SER A 22 16.99 -8.83 17.98
C SER A 22 17.10 -10.32 18.36
N ALA A 23 18.21 -10.71 19.00
CA ALA A 23 18.51 -12.11 19.34
C ALA A 23 17.60 -12.75 20.43
N GLY A 24 16.52 -12.09 20.87
CA GLY A 24 15.60 -12.62 21.88
C GLY A 24 14.21 -11.99 21.83
N GLY A 25 13.17 -12.79 22.08
CA GLY A 25 11.79 -12.33 22.19
C GLY A 25 11.01 -12.15 20.87
N ALA A 26 11.50 -12.74 19.77
CA ALA A 26 10.84 -12.66 18.46
C ALA A 26 9.40 -13.19 18.47
N GLU A 27 9.10 -14.24 19.25
CA GLU A 27 7.76 -14.81 19.33
C GLU A 27 6.74 -13.84 19.98
N ALA A 28 7.11 -13.27 21.13
CA ALA A 28 6.26 -12.30 21.82
C ALA A 28 6.05 -11.03 20.98
N ALA A 29 7.11 -10.54 20.32
CA ALA A 29 7.02 -9.41 19.42
C ALA A 29 6.12 -9.70 18.21
N SER A 30 6.30 -10.86 17.57
CA SER A 30 5.47 -11.28 16.43
C SER A 30 4.00 -11.41 16.82
N ALA A 31 3.69 -11.99 17.98
CA ALA A 31 2.33 -12.12 18.48
C ALA A 31 1.69 -10.74 18.74
N TRP A 32 2.43 -9.82 19.35
CA TRP A 32 1.96 -8.46 19.59
C TRP A 32 1.72 -7.70 18.29
N LEU A 33 2.69 -7.70 17.36
CA LEU A 33 2.60 -7.03 16.06
C LEU A 33 1.44 -7.58 15.23
N SER A 34 1.24 -8.89 15.25
CA SER A 34 0.09 -9.54 14.59
C SER A 34 -1.24 -9.06 15.18
N LYS A 35 -1.34 -8.94 16.51
CA LYS A 35 -2.53 -8.40 17.18
C LYS A 35 -2.74 -6.93 16.83
N PHE A 36 -1.66 -6.14 16.81
CA PHE A 36 -1.67 -4.74 16.43
C PHE A 36 -2.22 -4.55 15.02
N GLN A 37 -1.75 -5.31 14.02
CA GLN A 37 -2.20 -5.18 12.63
C GLN A 37 -3.73 -5.36 12.46
N ARG A 38 -4.37 -6.16 13.33
CA ARG A 38 -5.82 -6.36 13.32
C ARG A 38 -6.59 -5.20 13.98
N SER A 39 -5.93 -4.39 14.80
CA SER A 39 -6.57 -3.30 15.53
C SER A 39 -7.09 -2.18 14.60
N PRO A 40 -8.11 -1.39 15.02
CA PRO A 40 -8.59 -0.25 14.25
C PRO A 40 -7.56 0.88 14.07
N GLN A 41 -6.66 1.04 15.04
CA GLN A 41 -5.63 2.11 15.03
C GLN A 41 -4.45 1.81 14.09
N ALA A 42 -4.31 0.55 13.64
CA ALA A 42 -3.16 0.11 12.84
C ALA A 42 -2.95 0.95 11.58
N TRP A 43 -4.04 1.36 10.91
CA TRP A 43 -3.98 2.23 9.74
C TRP A 43 -3.32 3.57 10.08
N ALA A 44 -3.86 4.27 11.08
CA ALA A 44 -3.42 5.62 11.43
C ALA A 44 -1.96 5.66 11.89
N VAL A 45 -1.53 4.63 12.63
CA VAL A 45 -0.15 4.50 13.10
C VAL A 45 0.78 4.12 11.95
N ALA A 46 0.43 3.14 11.11
CA ALA A 46 1.25 2.76 9.96
C ALA A 46 1.42 3.91 8.96
N HIS A 47 0.35 4.66 8.70
CA HIS A 47 0.42 5.89 7.89
C HIS A 47 1.37 6.91 8.53
N ALA A 48 1.23 7.18 9.84
CA ALA A 48 2.11 8.11 10.55
C ALA A 48 3.59 7.70 10.43
N LEU A 49 3.91 6.43 10.66
CA LEU A 49 5.27 5.89 10.55
C LEU A 49 5.87 6.04 9.14
N LEU A 50 5.05 5.93 8.08
CA LEU A 50 5.52 6.10 6.70
C LEU A 50 5.67 7.57 6.27
N THR A 51 5.01 8.48 6.98
CA THR A 51 5.08 9.92 6.72
C THR A 51 6.06 10.67 7.62
N ASP A 52 6.53 10.05 8.69
CA ASP A 52 7.47 10.64 9.63
C ASP A 52 8.90 10.56 9.08
N PRO A 53 9.56 11.68 8.76
CA PRO A 53 10.93 11.69 8.26
C PRO A 53 11.96 11.21 9.30
N GLN A 54 11.61 11.14 10.58
CA GLN A 54 12.48 10.60 11.64
C GLN A 54 12.54 9.07 11.63
N VAL A 55 11.54 8.41 11.02
CA VAL A 55 11.50 6.94 10.91
C VAL A 55 12.33 6.52 9.70
N THR A 56 13.61 6.24 9.96
CA THR A 56 14.58 5.82 8.94
C THR A 56 14.85 4.31 8.97
N GLN A 57 14.32 3.58 9.95
CA GLN A 57 14.56 2.14 10.07
C GLN A 57 13.79 1.38 8.98
N PRO A 58 14.48 0.63 8.10
CA PRO A 58 13.84 0.00 6.96
C PRO A 58 12.80 -1.04 7.36
N GLU A 59 12.99 -1.69 8.49
CA GLU A 59 12.11 -2.76 8.97
C GLU A 59 10.81 -2.20 9.56
N VAL A 60 10.88 -1.02 10.17
CA VAL A 60 9.69 -0.27 10.63
C VAL A 60 8.89 0.21 9.42
N GLN A 61 9.55 0.78 8.41
CA GLN A 61 8.90 1.22 7.18
C GLN A 61 8.25 0.04 6.44
N HIS A 62 8.93 -1.10 6.35
CA HIS A 62 8.38 -2.30 5.75
C HIS A 62 7.17 -2.83 6.52
N PHE A 63 7.26 -2.91 7.86
CA PHE A 63 6.14 -3.32 8.70
C PHE A 63 4.93 -2.39 8.52
N ALA A 64 5.15 -1.08 8.49
CA ALA A 64 4.09 -0.09 8.28
C ALA A 64 3.45 -0.24 6.89
N ALA A 65 4.24 -0.37 5.82
CA ALA A 65 3.74 -0.57 4.46
C ALA A 65 2.95 -1.89 4.32
N GLN A 66 3.46 -2.99 4.88
CA GLN A 66 2.76 -4.28 4.92
C GLN A 66 1.45 -4.19 5.71
N THR A 67 1.42 -3.41 6.79
CA THR A 67 0.22 -3.20 7.60
C THR A 67 -0.86 -2.47 6.80
N LEU A 68 -0.51 -1.37 6.11
CA LEU A 68 -1.45 -0.68 5.22
C LEU A 68 -1.94 -1.59 4.10
N CYS A 69 -1.03 -2.30 3.42
CA CYS A 69 -1.35 -3.25 2.37
C CYS A 69 -2.39 -4.29 2.83
N THR A 70 -2.15 -4.93 3.98
CA THR A 70 -3.07 -5.91 4.56
C THR A 70 -4.45 -5.31 4.85
N LYS A 71 -4.52 -4.07 5.35
CA LYS A 71 -5.79 -3.37 5.57
C LYS A 71 -6.52 -3.12 4.26
N VAL A 72 -5.85 -2.62 3.23
CA VAL A 72 -6.49 -2.38 1.92
C VAL A 72 -6.98 -3.68 1.31
N GLN A 73 -6.19 -4.75 1.37
CA GLN A 73 -6.58 -6.08 0.89
C GLN A 73 -7.82 -6.63 1.62
N ALA A 74 -7.92 -6.41 2.93
CA ALA A 74 -9.09 -6.78 3.73
C ALA A 74 -10.36 -5.99 3.36
N GLY A 75 -10.23 -4.91 2.60
CA GLY A 75 -11.36 -4.19 2.01
C GLY A 75 -11.88 -3.02 2.86
N PRO A 76 -12.91 -2.34 2.34
CA PRO A 76 -13.37 -1.06 2.87
C PRO A 76 -13.85 -1.14 4.33
N GLU A 77 -14.50 -2.22 4.78
CA GLU A 77 -14.88 -2.36 6.20
C GLU A 77 -13.71 -2.18 7.18
N SER A 78 -12.49 -2.55 6.77
CA SER A 78 -11.31 -2.48 7.64
C SER A 78 -10.72 -1.07 7.77
N LEU A 79 -11.14 -0.14 6.91
CA LEU A 79 -10.54 1.20 6.74
C LEU A 79 -11.32 2.31 7.46
N GLY A 80 -12.54 2.04 7.93
CA GLY A 80 -13.37 3.00 8.67
C GLY A 80 -13.57 4.32 7.89
N ASP A 81 -13.24 5.44 8.52
CA ASP A 81 -13.41 6.80 7.97
C ASP A 81 -12.42 7.15 6.84
N GLN A 82 -11.41 6.32 6.60
CA GLN A 82 -10.30 6.63 5.67
C GLN A 82 -10.64 6.34 4.21
N LYS A 83 -11.80 5.74 3.94
CA LYS A 83 -12.24 5.31 2.61
C LYS A 83 -12.20 6.43 1.56
N GLY A 84 -12.63 7.63 1.94
CA GLY A 84 -12.82 8.74 1.00
C GLY A 84 -11.54 9.39 0.48
N GLN A 85 -10.39 9.12 1.11
CA GLN A 85 -9.08 9.70 0.73
C GLN A 85 -8.03 8.62 0.48
N LEU A 86 -8.45 7.35 0.40
CA LEU A 86 -7.54 6.22 0.39
C LEU A 86 -6.62 6.24 -0.84
N LYS A 87 -7.20 6.55 -2.01
CA LYS A 87 -6.49 6.66 -3.28
C LYS A 87 -5.34 7.66 -3.17
N GLU A 88 -5.66 8.87 -2.74
CA GLU A 88 -4.73 10.00 -2.66
C GLU A 88 -3.61 9.69 -1.67
N VAL A 89 -3.96 9.12 -0.50
CA VAL A 89 -2.98 8.71 0.52
C VAL A 89 -2.01 7.67 -0.04
N ILE A 90 -2.49 6.61 -0.69
CA ILE A 90 -1.61 5.55 -1.23
C ILE A 90 -0.70 6.12 -2.32
N LEU A 91 -1.22 6.95 -3.23
CA LEU A 91 -0.43 7.59 -4.28
C LEU A 91 0.65 8.52 -3.71
N GLN A 92 0.31 9.32 -2.69
CA GLN A 92 1.28 10.18 -2.00
C GLN A 92 2.39 9.36 -1.34
N LEU A 93 2.04 8.24 -0.69
CA LEU A 93 3.03 7.32 -0.10
C LEU A 93 3.95 6.72 -1.17
N ILE A 94 3.40 6.27 -2.31
CA ILE A 94 4.21 5.76 -3.42
C ILE A 94 5.22 6.81 -3.92
N VAL A 95 4.77 8.06 -4.10
CA VAL A 95 5.64 9.15 -4.54
C VAL A 95 6.72 9.48 -3.48
N ALA A 96 6.35 9.49 -2.20
CA ALA A 96 7.29 9.75 -1.09
C ALA A 96 8.34 8.63 -0.94
N HIS A 97 7.96 7.39 -1.25
CA HIS A 97 8.79 6.19 -1.11
C HIS A 97 9.40 5.70 -2.43
N LYS A 98 9.36 6.52 -3.49
CA LYS A 98 9.89 6.15 -4.83
C LYS A 98 11.37 5.76 -4.85
N ALA A 99 12.14 6.24 -3.88
CA ALA A 99 13.57 5.95 -3.70
C ALA A 99 13.88 5.18 -2.41
N SER A 100 12.86 4.63 -1.73
CA SER A 100 13.06 3.80 -0.54
C SER A 100 13.41 2.36 -0.93
N LEU A 101 13.53 1.47 0.06
CA LEU A 101 13.77 0.05 -0.23
C LEU A 101 12.67 -0.52 -1.12
N ALA A 102 13.08 -1.33 -2.11
CA ALA A 102 12.17 -1.95 -3.07
C ALA A 102 11.03 -2.73 -2.39
N VAL A 103 11.30 -3.37 -1.24
CA VAL A 103 10.28 -4.10 -0.46
C VAL A 103 9.21 -3.19 0.15
N VAL A 104 9.52 -1.94 0.45
CA VAL A 104 8.55 -0.95 0.96
C VAL A 104 7.70 -0.46 -0.20
N LEU A 105 8.34 -0.03 -1.29
CA LEU A 105 7.65 0.45 -2.49
C LEU A 105 6.71 -0.61 -3.07
N ARG A 106 7.15 -1.87 -3.15
CA ARG A 106 6.33 -2.99 -3.60
C ARG A 106 5.06 -3.13 -2.77
N GLN A 107 5.13 -3.05 -1.44
CA GLN A 107 3.94 -3.15 -0.58
C GLN A 107 2.94 -2.01 -0.82
N LEU A 108 3.42 -0.80 -1.08
CA LEU A 108 2.56 0.33 -1.44
C LEU A 108 1.91 0.14 -2.83
N CYS A 109 2.65 -0.44 -3.78
CA CYS A 109 2.11 -0.79 -5.11
C CYS A 109 1.05 -1.89 -5.02
N VAL A 110 1.27 -2.92 -4.19
CA VAL A 110 0.27 -3.96 -3.89
C VAL A 110 -0.98 -3.34 -3.26
N ALA A 111 -0.81 -2.42 -2.30
CA ALA A 111 -1.93 -1.71 -1.67
C ALA A 111 -2.77 -0.94 -2.71
N LEU A 112 -2.13 -0.25 -3.68
CA LEU A 112 -2.85 0.43 -4.74
C LEU A 112 -3.60 -0.55 -5.65
N CYS A 113 -2.98 -1.67 -6.03
CA CYS A 113 -3.64 -2.71 -6.82
C CYS A 113 -4.86 -3.27 -6.10
N ALA A 114 -4.74 -3.59 -4.82
CA ALA A 114 -5.87 -4.04 -4.00
C ALA A 114 -6.98 -2.98 -3.93
N TYR A 115 -6.64 -1.69 -3.80
CA TYR A 115 -7.62 -0.61 -3.83
C TYR A 115 -8.35 -0.52 -5.17
N ILE A 116 -7.64 -0.64 -6.30
CA ILE A 116 -8.22 -0.66 -7.65
C ILE A 116 -9.27 -1.79 -7.75
N LEU A 117 -8.97 -2.96 -7.18
CA LEU A 117 -9.89 -4.11 -7.20
C LEU A 117 -11.14 -3.89 -6.34
N HIS A 118 -10.99 -3.18 -5.22
CA HIS A 118 -12.09 -2.79 -4.33
C HIS A 118 -12.89 -1.58 -4.83
N SER A 119 -12.41 -0.86 -5.86
CA SER A 119 -13.00 0.38 -6.39
C SER A 119 -13.49 0.22 -7.83
N PRO A 120 -14.48 -0.66 -8.08
CA PRO A 120 -15.00 -0.97 -9.41
C PRO A 120 -15.69 0.20 -10.12
N GLU A 121 -16.11 1.23 -9.37
CA GLU A 121 -16.63 2.50 -9.86
C GLU A 121 -15.54 3.40 -10.48
N TRP A 122 -14.26 3.10 -10.22
CA TRP A 122 -13.16 3.87 -10.76
C TRP A 122 -12.81 3.38 -12.18
N ASP A 123 -13.59 3.79 -13.18
CA ASP A 123 -13.52 3.26 -14.55
C ASP A 123 -12.16 3.40 -15.23
N ASN A 124 -11.39 4.47 -15.00
CA ASN A 124 -10.11 4.75 -15.67
C ASN A 124 -8.90 4.59 -14.73
N ALA A 125 -8.98 3.65 -13.80
CA ALA A 125 -7.99 3.50 -12.73
C ALA A 125 -6.53 3.46 -13.23
N ILE A 126 -6.25 2.66 -14.25
CA ILE A 126 -4.87 2.50 -14.76
C ILE A 126 -4.39 3.80 -15.41
N LYS A 127 -5.25 4.41 -16.24
CA LYS A 127 -4.94 5.68 -16.93
C LYS A 127 -4.70 6.82 -15.94
N ASP A 128 -5.52 6.93 -14.91
CA ASP A 128 -5.37 7.94 -13.86
C ASP A 128 -4.11 7.72 -13.03
N THR A 129 -3.77 6.47 -12.69
CA THR A 129 -2.54 6.12 -11.98
C THR A 129 -1.30 6.46 -12.82
N VAL A 130 -1.29 6.09 -14.11
CA VAL A 130 -0.23 6.48 -15.05
C VAL A 130 -0.11 8.00 -15.11
N GLY A 131 -1.23 8.70 -15.30
CA GLY A 131 -1.26 10.16 -15.37
C GLY A 131 -0.68 10.81 -14.12
N THR A 132 -1.04 10.32 -12.93
CA THR A 132 -0.55 10.84 -11.66
C THR A 132 0.94 10.57 -11.46
N LEU A 133 1.38 9.31 -11.63
CA LEU A 133 2.77 8.94 -11.35
C LEU A 133 3.73 9.59 -12.35
N THR A 134 3.35 9.69 -13.63
CA THR A 134 4.20 10.33 -14.66
C THR A 134 4.42 11.83 -14.45
N GLN A 135 3.62 12.52 -13.63
CA GLN A 135 3.91 13.91 -13.24
C GLN A 135 5.03 14.02 -12.20
N ALA A 136 5.33 12.95 -11.47
CA ALA A 136 6.35 12.93 -10.43
C ALA A 136 7.62 12.22 -10.95
N PRO A 137 8.76 12.92 -11.07
CA PRO A 137 10.02 12.30 -11.51
C PRO A 137 10.41 11.12 -10.61
N GLY A 138 10.96 10.05 -11.20
CA GLY A 138 11.47 8.89 -10.46
C GLY A 138 10.42 7.87 -9.99
N THR A 139 9.17 7.96 -10.45
CA THR A 139 8.09 6.99 -10.11
C THR A 139 7.94 5.87 -11.14
N TYR A 140 8.76 5.85 -12.20
CA TYR A 140 8.66 4.86 -13.27
C TYR A 140 8.73 3.41 -12.78
N THR A 141 9.63 3.13 -11.83
CA THR A 141 9.73 1.82 -11.19
C THR A 141 8.42 1.42 -10.51
N ALA A 142 7.79 2.35 -9.78
CA ALA A 142 6.50 2.10 -9.14
C ALA A 142 5.41 1.82 -10.18
N LEU A 143 5.41 2.56 -11.29
CA LEU A 143 4.45 2.34 -12.37
C LEU A 143 4.58 0.93 -12.96
N LEU A 144 5.80 0.49 -13.31
CA LEU A 144 6.03 -0.86 -13.82
C LEU A 144 5.63 -1.92 -12.79
N GLU A 145 5.96 -1.70 -11.52
CA GLU A 145 5.62 -2.60 -10.43
C GLU A 145 4.09 -2.77 -10.32
N ILE A 146 3.32 -1.67 -10.38
CA ILE A 146 1.85 -1.71 -10.36
C ILE A 146 1.29 -2.53 -11.53
N LEU A 147 1.82 -2.34 -12.73
CA LEU A 147 1.34 -3.04 -13.93
C LEU A 147 1.64 -4.53 -13.90
N CYS A 148 2.79 -4.92 -13.34
CA CYS A 148 3.15 -6.33 -13.12
C CYS A 148 2.32 -6.96 -12.00
N LEU A 149 2.09 -6.22 -10.90
CA LEU A 149 1.38 -6.70 -9.73
C LEU A 149 -0.13 -6.82 -9.94
N LEU A 150 -0.73 -5.99 -10.78
CA LEU A 150 -2.18 -5.95 -10.92
C LEU A 150 -2.76 -7.31 -11.37
N PRO A 151 -2.24 -8.01 -12.40
CA PRO A 151 -2.65 -9.37 -12.73
C PRO A 151 -2.49 -10.37 -11.58
N GLU A 152 -1.40 -10.25 -10.81
CA GLU A 152 -1.14 -11.10 -9.64
C GLU A 152 -2.20 -10.86 -8.55
N GLU A 153 -2.52 -9.60 -8.26
CA GLU A 153 -3.50 -9.21 -7.25
C GLU A 153 -4.94 -9.59 -7.64
N VAL A 154 -5.28 -9.56 -8.94
CA VAL A 154 -6.56 -10.07 -9.45
C VAL A 154 -6.75 -11.54 -9.04
N SER A 155 -5.69 -12.33 -8.99
CA SER A 155 -5.75 -13.74 -8.59
C SER A 155 -5.51 -13.97 -7.08
N ASN A 156 -5.11 -12.93 -6.35
CA ASN A 156 -4.74 -13.04 -4.94
C ASN A 156 -5.97 -13.14 -4.01
N LYS A 157 -6.04 -14.25 -3.26
CA LYS A 157 -7.11 -14.54 -2.30
C LYS A 157 -7.07 -13.66 -1.04
N ARG A 158 -5.96 -12.95 -0.78
CA ARG A 158 -5.87 -11.97 0.32
C ARG A 158 -6.75 -10.73 0.06
N VAL A 159 -6.97 -10.39 -1.21
CA VAL A 159 -7.94 -9.35 -1.59
C VAL A 159 -9.34 -9.91 -1.38
N LEU A 160 -10.09 -9.39 -0.41
CA LEU A 160 -11.39 -9.93 0.00
C LEU A 160 -12.52 -9.44 -0.91
N ILE A 161 -12.54 -9.92 -2.16
CA ILE A 161 -13.61 -9.69 -3.14
C ILE A 161 -14.28 -11.01 -3.53
N THR A 162 -15.59 -10.97 -3.83
CA THR A 162 -16.34 -12.16 -4.25
C THR A 162 -15.81 -12.69 -5.59
N PRO A 163 -15.91 -14.00 -5.89
CA PRO A 163 -15.42 -14.57 -7.15
C PRO A 163 -16.04 -13.92 -8.39
N VAL A 164 -17.34 -13.61 -8.34
CA VAL A 164 -18.04 -12.90 -9.43
C VAL A 164 -17.45 -11.51 -9.63
N ARG A 165 -17.23 -10.76 -8.53
CA ARG A 165 -16.65 -9.42 -8.61
C ARG A 165 -15.22 -9.46 -9.12
N ARG A 166 -14.44 -10.45 -8.71
CA ARG A 166 -13.07 -10.67 -9.17
C ARG A 166 -12.99 -10.89 -10.67
N ALA A 167 -13.86 -11.73 -11.24
CA ALA A 167 -13.92 -11.93 -12.68
C ALA A 167 -14.27 -10.62 -13.41
N GLN A 168 -15.33 -9.93 -12.96
CA GLN A 168 -15.76 -8.66 -13.58
C GLN A 168 -14.69 -7.56 -13.55
N VAL A 169 -14.06 -7.37 -12.39
CA VAL A 169 -13.05 -6.31 -12.22
C VAL A 169 -11.75 -6.71 -12.91
N GLY A 170 -11.36 -7.98 -12.83
CA GLY A 170 -10.19 -8.51 -13.53
C GLY A 170 -10.27 -8.28 -15.04
N ASP A 171 -11.35 -8.74 -15.68
CA ASP A 171 -11.52 -8.60 -17.13
C ASP A 171 -11.51 -7.14 -17.56
N LYS A 172 -12.22 -6.28 -16.83
CA LYS A 172 -12.31 -4.85 -17.14
C LYS A 172 -10.97 -4.13 -16.94
N LYS A 173 -10.29 -4.35 -15.81
CA LYS A 173 -9.07 -3.62 -15.45
C LYS A 173 -7.85 -4.08 -16.23
N LEU A 174 -7.76 -5.37 -16.53
CA LEU A 174 -6.70 -5.90 -17.37
C LEU A 174 -6.85 -5.47 -18.84
N ALA A 175 -8.08 -5.23 -19.30
CA ALA A 175 -8.31 -4.64 -20.63
C ALA A 175 -7.86 -3.17 -20.74
N GLU A 176 -7.64 -2.47 -19.62
CA GLU A 176 -7.08 -1.10 -19.61
C GLU A 176 -5.54 -1.09 -19.70
N THR A 177 -4.87 -2.21 -19.41
CA THR A 177 -3.39 -2.29 -19.39
C THR A 177 -2.73 -2.01 -20.75
N PRO A 178 -3.27 -2.41 -21.91
CA PRO A 178 -2.73 -2.06 -23.23
C PRO A 178 -2.52 -0.56 -23.46
N PHE A 179 -3.34 0.31 -22.84
CA PHE A 179 -3.19 1.77 -22.93
C PHE A 179 -1.79 2.24 -22.51
N VAL A 180 -1.12 1.55 -21.59
CA VAL A 180 0.22 1.91 -21.15
C VAL A 180 1.24 1.79 -22.29
N PHE A 181 1.09 0.77 -23.15
CA PHE A 181 1.97 0.58 -24.31
C PHE A 181 1.66 1.56 -25.44
N GLU A 182 0.47 2.18 -25.45
CA GLU A 182 0.05 3.25 -26.35
C GLU A 182 0.32 4.67 -25.80
N ALA A 183 0.87 4.77 -24.59
CA ALA A 183 1.33 6.03 -24.00
C ALA A 183 2.78 6.47 -24.37
N PRO A 184 3.50 5.97 -25.41
CA PRO A 184 4.86 6.40 -25.67
C PRO A 184 4.83 7.79 -26.32
N THR A 185 4.89 8.81 -25.46
CA THR A 185 5.51 10.11 -25.76
C THR A 185 5.87 10.90 -24.50
N LYS A 186 5.43 10.48 -23.30
CA LYS A 186 5.73 11.19 -22.03
C LYS A 186 6.67 10.45 -21.06
N LEU A 187 7.07 9.22 -21.39
CA LEU A 187 7.97 8.40 -20.57
C LEU A 187 9.46 8.59 -20.91
N GLN A 188 9.82 9.66 -21.63
CA GLN A 188 11.22 9.94 -21.91
C GLN A 188 11.97 10.22 -20.60
N CYS A 189 12.91 9.32 -20.32
CA CYS A 189 13.87 9.41 -19.23
C CYS A 189 14.53 10.79 -19.21
N THR A 190 14.41 11.49 -18.08
CA THR A 190 15.30 12.57 -17.66
C THR A 190 15.79 12.26 -16.26
#